data_AF-A0A523IJL2-F1
#
_entry.id   AF-A0A523IJL2-F1
#
_cell.length_a   1.000
_cell.length_b   1.000
_cell.length_c   1.000
_cell.angle_alpha   90.00
_cell.angle_beta   90.00
_cell.angle_gamma   90.00
#
_symmetry.space_group_name_H-M   'P 1'
#
loop_
_entity.id
_entity.type
_entity.pdbx_description
1 polymer ?
#
loop_
_entity_poly.entity_id
_entity_poly.type
_entity_poly.pdbx_seq_one_letter_code
_entity_poly.pdbx_strand_id
1 'polypeptide(L)'
;MAVLRGGILIFKEEAFGTIDGANKTFTTSFTFVGASLQVQLNGLELLVNEDYNILTNQSFEFINSPTGGVDPDRITVVYQRL
;
A
#
# COMPACT_ATOMS: atom_id res chain seq x y z
N MET A 1 17.03 -4.70 -23.66
CA MET A 1 17.27 -5.45 -22.40
C MET A 1 17.92 -4.48 -21.43
N ALA A 2 17.18 -3.99 -20.43
CA ALA A 2 17.78 -3.16 -19.39
C ALA A 2 18.42 -4.07 -18.34
N VAL A 3 19.73 -3.97 -18.17
CA VAL A 3 20.47 -4.69 -17.12
C VAL A 3 20.53 -3.77 -15.91
N LEU A 4 19.72 -4.06 -14.89
CA LEU A 4 19.79 -3.35 -13.62
C LEU A 4 20.99 -3.91 -12.82
N ARG A 5 22.13 -3.22 -12.85
CA ARG A 5 23.29 -3.58 -12.04
C ARG A 5 23.11 -2.99 -10.63
N GLY A 6 22.53 -3.77 -9.72
CA GLY A 6 22.53 -3.49 -8.27
C GLY A 6 21.41 -2.61 -7.72
N GLY A 7 20.33 -2.37 -8.47
CA GLY A 7 19.16 -1.64 -7.94
C GLY A 7 18.22 -2.57 -7.17
N ILE A 8 17.77 -2.17 -5.98
CA ILE A 8 16.66 -2.86 -5.30
C ILE A 8 15.40 -2.70 -6.17
N LEU A 9 14.71 -3.81 -6.42
CA LEU A 9 13.46 -3.80 -7.18
C LEU A 9 12.34 -3.22 -6.31
N ILE A 10 11.84 -2.06 -6.72
CA ILE A 10 10.66 -1.41 -6.16
C ILE A 10 9.44 -1.82 -6.98
N PHE A 11 8.41 -2.33 -6.30
CA PHE A 11 7.13 -2.68 -6.87
C PHE A 11 6.12 -1.57 -6.60
N LYS A 12 5.22 -1.35 -7.56
CA LYS A 12 4.08 -0.45 -7.44
C LYS A 12 2.84 -1.17 -7.92
N GLU A 13 1.81 -1.24 -7.09
CA GLU A 13 0.54 -1.88 -7.41
C GLU A 13 -0.63 -1.23 -6.69
N GLU A 14 -1.85 -1.62 -7.05
CA GLU A 14 -3.02 -1.34 -6.22
C GLU A 14 -3.11 -2.36 -5.09
N ALA A 15 -3.46 -1.90 -3.89
CA ALA A 15 -3.73 -2.81 -2.79
C ALA A 15 -5.07 -3.51 -3.01
N PHE A 16 -5.16 -4.78 -2.62
CA PHE A 16 -6.42 -5.52 -2.62
C PHE A 16 -7.22 -5.19 -1.37
N GLY A 17 -8.47 -4.82 -1.57
CA GLY A 17 -9.47 -4.56 -0.54
C GLY A 17 -10.59 -3.69 -1.11
N THR A 18 -11.71 -3.60 -0.39
CA THR A 18 -12.81 -2.70 -0.75
C THR A 18 -12.64 -1.34 -0.06
N ILE A 19 -12.99 -0.27 -0.76
CA ILE A 19 -13.09 1.08 -0.20
C ILE A 19 -14.58 1.37 -0.02
N ASP A 20 -15.11 1.05 1.17
CA ASP A 20 -16.54 1.12 1.48
C ASP A 20 -16.85 1.93 2.74
N GLY A 21 -15.83 2.59 3.32
CA GLY A 21 -15.96 3.34 4.58
C GLY A 21 -16.03 2.46 5.83
N ALA A 22 -15.98 1.13 5.69
CA ALA A 22 -15.97 0.18 6.80
C ALA A 22 -14.67 -0.65 6.83
N ASN A 23 -14.26 -1.19 5.69
CA ASN A 23 -13.05 -1.98 5.54
C ASN A 23 -11.80 -1.15 5.84
N LYS A 24 -10.90 -1.71 6.65
CA LYS A 24 -9.63 -1.09 7.03
C LYS A 24 -8.43 -1.86 6.54
N THR A 25 -8.59 -3.16 6.27
CA THR A 25 -7.48 -4.05 5.98
C THR A 25 -7.30 -4.21 4.49
N PHE A 26 -6.06 -4.06 4.06
CA PHE A 26 -5.66 -4.16 2.67
C PHE A 26 -4.42 -5.05 2.55
N THR A 27 -4.27 -5.69 1.39
CA THR A 27 -3.19 -6.64 1.13
C THR A 27 -2.46 -6.31 -0.15
N THR A 28 -1.24 -6.82 -0.26
CA THR A 28 -0.34 -6.66 -1.40
C THR A 28 -0.17 -8.01 -2.11
N SER A 29 0.17 -8.02 -3.40
CA SER A 29 0.39 -9.27 -4.16
C SER A 29 1.58 -10.05 -3.61
N PHE A 30 2.63 -9.34 -3.17
CA PHE A 30 3.89 -9.95 -2.74
C PHE A 30 4.24 -9.55 -1.32
N THR A 31 4.99 -10.41 -0.64
CA THR A 31 5.60 -10.03 0.63
C THR A 31 6.59 -8.88 0.43
N PHE A 32 6.54 -7.89 1.30
CA PHE A 32 7.40 -6.73 1.30
C PHE A 32 8.36 -6.73 2.50
N VAL A 33 9.47 -6.00 2.35
CA VAL A 33 10.35 -5.67 3.48
C VAL A 33 9.61 -4.70 4.38
N GLY A 34 9.46 -5.02 5.68
CA GLY A 34 8.52 -4.33 6.58
C GLY A 34 8.66 -2.80 6.65
N ALA A 35 9.87 -2.24 6.52
CA ALA A 35 10.09 -0.79 6.54
C ALA A 35 10.03 -0.12 5.15
N SER A 36 9.71 -0.87 4.09
CA SER A 36 9.71 -0.37 2.72
C SER A 36 8.33 0.00 2.17
N LEU A 37 7.26 -0.38 2.87
CA LEU A 37 5.89 -0.14 2.41
C LEU A 37 5.53 1.34 2.55
N GLN A 38 5.23 1.96 1.41
CA GLN A 38 4.62 3.27 1.29
C GLN A 38 3.20 3.10 0.73
N VAL A 39 2.21 3.69 1.40
CA VAL A 39 0.80 3.66 0.97
C VAL A 39 0.42 5.04 0.45
N GLN A 40 -0.33 5.07 -0.66
CA GLN A 40 -0.90 6.27 -1.25
C GLN A 40 -2.40 6.09 -1.42
N LEU A 41 -3.19 7.06 -0.95
CA LEU A 41 -4.63 7.14 -1.22
C LEU A 41 -4.86 8.26 -2.23
N ASN A 42 -5.36 7.93 -3.42
CA ASN A 42 -5.58 8.90 -4.51
C ASN A 42 -4.34 9.73 -4.87
N GLY A 43 -3.15 9.13 -4.74
CA GLY A 43 -1.87 9.78 -5.01
C GLY A 43 -1.33 10.63 -3.85
N LEU A 44 -2.05 10.77 -2.75
CA LEU A 44 -1.55 11.36 -1.52
C LEU A 44 -0.80 10.31 -0.71
N GLU A 45 0.45 10.60 -0.37
CA GLU A 45 1.27 9.76 0.50
C GLU A 45 0.74 9.82 1.93
N LEU A 46 0.68 8.64 2.56
CA LEU A 46 0.20 8.46 3.92
C LEU A 46 1.36 8.15 4.85
N LEU A 47 1.20 8.51 6.12
CA LEU A 47 2.19 8.32 7.16
C LEU A 47 1.95 7.02 7.93
N VAL A 48 3.01 6.21 8.04
CA VAL A 48 2.99 4.99 8.86
C VAL A 48 2.83 5.34 10.34
N ASN A 49 1.97 4.59 11.04
CA ASN A 49 1.54 4.79 12.43
C ASN A 49 0.69 6.05 12.70
N GLU A 50 0.39 6.87 11.68
CA GLU A 50 -0.53 8.00 11.80
C GLU A 50 -1.80 7.79 10.96
N ASP A 51 -1.64 7.32 9.72
CA ASP A 51 -2.74 7.02 8.79
C ASP A 51 -2.99 5.51 8.65
N TYR A 52 -1.94 4.70 8.73
CA TYR A 52 -2.01 3.25 8.60
C TYR A 52 -0.95 2.53 9.44
N ASN A 53 -1.25 1.31 9.86
CA ASN A 53 -0.33 0.40 10.54
C ASN A 53 -0.01 -0.80 9.65
N ILE A 54 1.23 -1.29 9.72
CA ILE A 54 1.63 -2.53 9.05
C ILE A 54 1.26 -3.70 9.98
N LEU A 55 0.46 -4.64 9.48
CA LEU A 55 0.03 -5.81 10.24
C LEU A 55 0.98 -6.99 10.05
N THR A 56 1.32 -7.28 8.80
CA THR A 56 2.23 -8.35 8.41
C THR A 56 3.13 -7.88 7.28
N ASN A 57 4.05 -8.74 6.83
CA ASN A 57 4.85 -8.47 5.63
C ASN A 57 4.07 -8.53 4.31
N GLN A 58 2.73 -8.59 4.33
CA GLN A 58 1.89 -8.57 3.12
C GLN A 58 0.60 -7.75 3.32
N SER A 59 0.35 -7.23 4.52
CA SER A 59 -0.91 -6.55 4.85
C SER A 59 -0.71 -5.35 5.75
N PHE A 60 -1.63 -4.41 5.64
CA PHE A 60 -1.67 -3.19 6.44
C PHE A 60 -3.14 -2.85 6.74
N GLU A 61 -3.34 -2.03 7.78
CA GLU A 61 -4.64 -1.50 8.13
C GLU A 61 -4.61 0.02 8.19
N PHE A 62 -5.67 0.67 7.72
CA PHE A 62 -5.87 2.09 7.98
C PHE A 62 -6.35 2.32 9.41
N ILE A 63 -5.88 3.38 10.05
CA ILE A 63 -6.38 3.82 11.35
C ILE A 63 -7.86 4.26 11.22
N ASN A 64 -8.17 5.00 10.14
CA ASN A 64 -9.53 5.40 9.76
C ASN A 64 -9.93 4.75 8.44
N SER A 65 -11.10 4.11 8.37
CA SER A 65 -11.55 3.43 7.15
C SER A 65 -11.64 4.42 5.98
N PRO A 66 -10.95 4.18 4.86
CA PRO A 66 -11.06 5.05 3.70
C PRO A 66 -12.50 5.00 3.17
N THR A 67 -13.10 6.17 3.03
CA THR A 67 -14.48 6.30 2.55
C THR A 67 -14.45 6.55 1.05
N GLY A 68 -15.17 5.72 0.29
CA GLY A 68 -15.28 5.87 -1.16
C GLY A 68 -15.94 7.18 -1.53
N GLY A 69 -15.29 7.99 -2.37
CA GLY A 69 -15.83 9.19 -2.99
C GLY A 69 -16.71 8.90 -4.21
N VAL A 70 -17.10 9.98 -4.91
CA VAL A 70 -17.82 9.94 -6.20
C VAL A 70 -16.91 9.57 -7.37
N ASP A 71 -15.60 9.74 -7.20
CA ASP A 71 -14.57 9.24 -8.09
C ASP A 71 -14.08 7.86 -7.61
N PRO A 72 -13.62 6.95 -8.49
CA PRO A 72 -13.09 5.68 -8.06
C PRO A 72 -11.79 5.91 -7.28
N ASP A 73 -11.89 5.85 -5.96
CA ASP A 73 -10.73 5.94 -5.07
C ASP A 73 -9.79 4.77 -5.30
N ARG A 74 -8.49 5.04 -5.22
CA ARG A 74 -7.43 4.06 -5.47
C ARG A 74 -6.43 4.08 -4.34
N ILE A 75 -6.18 2.90 -3.77
CA ILE A 75 -5.09 2.69 -2.82
C ILE A 75 -3.94 2.07 -3.60
N THR A 76 -2.87 2.85 -3.74
CA THR A 76 -1.64 2.42 -4.39
C THR A 76 -0.59 2.15 -3.33
N VAL A 77 0.17 1.09 -3.50
CA VAL A 77 1.29 0.76 -2.63
C VAL A 77 2.59 0.72 -3.41
N VAL A 78 3.66 1.14 -2.75
CA VAL A 78 5.02 1.08 -3.28
C VAL A 78 5.89 0.39 -2.24
N TYR A 79 6.64 -0.65 -2.63
CA TYR A 79 7.43 -1.42 -1.67
C TYR A 79 8.60 -2.17 -2.30
N GLN A 80 9.57 -2.55 -1.46
CA GLN A 80 10.63 -3.50 -1.82
C GLN A 80 10.12 -4.90 -1.57
N ARG A 81 10.18 -5.76 -2.59
CA ARG A 81 9.76 -7.16 -2.45
C ARG A 81 10.79 -7.95 -1.62
N LEU A 82 10.28 -8.76 -0.70
CA LEU A 82 11.03 -9.74 0.08
C LEU A 82 11.19 -11.07 -0.69
#